data_AF-A0A7X3SQG8-F1
#
_entry.id   AF-A0A7X3SQG8-F1
#
_cell.length_a   1.000
_cell.length_b   1.000
_cell.length_c   1.000
_cell.angle_alpha   90.00
_cell.angle_beta   90.00
_cell.angle_gamma   90.00
#
_symmetry.space_group_name_H-M   'P 1'
#
loop_
_entity.id
_entity.type
_entity.pdbx_description
1 polymer ?
#
loop_
_entity_poly.entity_id
_entity_poly.type
_entity_poly.pdbx_seq_one_letter_code
_entity_poly.pdbx_strand_id
1 'polypeptide(L)'
;MPMCVQEVHPAIAHFPVALLPTAVAADLIGRLTDNNALMEVGRQLMPVAAASVAATGIAGFAAQEAVRTRDVSHDLLVTHRTLNIGLLALSVGLAAVRARSRRPSAGYLLAGLAGAALVTYSGYLGGRMVYAHGVGVDPADGVEHERAPEMPRNGFRRAARTAADNVGQALRHTAHDTAEGKITPRFQERASTRSEPAAG
;
A
#
# COMPACT_ATOMS: atom_id res chain seq x y z
N MET A 1 5.93 19.34 9.49
CA MET A 1 6.60 19.52 8.19
C MET A 1 5.57 19.23 7.11
N PRO A 2 5.53 20.02 6.01
CA PRO A 2 4.65 19.72 4.87
C PRO A 2 5.08 18.41 4.19
N MET A 3 4.14 17.65 3.62
CA MET A 3 4.45 16.43 2.87
C MET A 3 5.09 16.78 1.53
N CYS A 4 6.11 16.02 1.13
CA CYS A 4 6.74 16.15 -0.18
C CYS A 4 5.96 15.35 -1.25
N VAL A 5 6.11 15.75 -2.52
CA VAL A 5 5.36 15.15 -3.64
C VAL A 5 5.58 13.64 -3.77
N GLN A 6 6.79 13.15 -3.50
CA GLN A 6 7.13 11.72 -3.54
C GLN A 6 6.48 10.91 -2.42
N GLU A 7 6.05 11.54 -1.32
CA GLU A 7 5.40 10.88 -0.19
C GLU A 7 3.88 10.74 -0.40
N VAL A 8 3.29 11.60 -1.24
CA VAL A 8 1.84 11.61 -1.51
C VAL A 8 1.41 10.31 -2.18
N HIS A 9 2.13 9.85 -3.21
CA HIS A 9 1.81 8.62 -3.93
C HIS A 9 1.73 7.38 -3.02
N PRO A 10 2.76 7.01 -2.24
CA PRO A 10 2.69 5.86 -1.37
C PRO A 10 1.67 6.03 -0.23
N ALA A 11 1.42 7.26 0.24
CA ALA A 11 0.39 7.51 1.24
C ALA A 11 -1.01 7.09 0.73
N ILE A 12 -1.34 7.43 -0.52
CA ILE A 12 -2.66 7.12 -1.10
C ILE A 12 -2.71 5.80 -1.88
N ALA A 13 -1.57 5.14 -2.13
CA ALA A 13 -1.53 3.88 -2.87
C ALA A 13 -2.26 2.71 -2.18
N HIS A 14 -2.53 2.82 -0.88
CA HIS A 14 -3.35 1.86 -0.13
C HIS A 14 -4.79 1.79 -0.64
N PHE A 15 -5.35 2.89 -1.14
CA PHE A 15 -6.74 2.94 -1.61
C PHE A 15 -6.99 2.03 -2.82
N PRO A 16 -6.26 2.14 -3.96
CA PRO A 16 -6.50 1.23 -5.08
C PRO A 16 -6.16 -0.22 -4.73
N VAL A 17 -5.14 -0.47 -3.91
CA VAL A 17 -4.76 -1.82 -3.46
C VAL A 17 -5.87 -2.46 -2.61
N ALA A 18 -6.60 -1.68 -1.81
CA ALA A 18 -7.70 -2.22 -0.99
C ALA A 18 -9.04 -2.23 -1.74
N LEU A 19 -9.41 -1.12 -2.37
CA LEU A 19 -10.75 -0.91 -2.94
C LEU A 19 -11.02 -1.78 -4.16
N LEU A 20 -10.04 -1.93 -5.07
CA LEU A 20 -10.25 -2.69 -6.29
C LEU A 20 -10.46 -4.18 -6.01
N PRO A 21 -9.60 -4.87 -5.23
CA PRO A 21 -9.85 -6.25 -4.83
C PRO A 21 -11.13 -6.40 -4.01
N THR A 22 -11.45 -5.45 -3.13
CA THR A 22 -12.68 -5.50 -2.30
C THR A 22 -13.94 -5.41 -3.16
N ALA A 23 -13.97 -4.51 -4.14
CA ALA A 23 -15.10 -4.38 -5.07
C ALA A 23 -15.32 -5.68 -5.86
N VAL A 24 -14.24 -6.27 -6.38
CA VAL A 24 -14.27 -7.54 -7.12
C VAL A 24 -14.69 -8.70 -6.21
N ALA A 25 -14.19 -8.77 -4.98
CA ALA A 25 -14.55 -9.79 -4.01
C ALA A 25 -16.03 -9.71 -3.61
N ALA A 26 -16.55 -8.50 -3.37
CA ALA A 26 -17.96 -8.30 -3.08
C ALA A 26 -18.86 -8.78 -4.23
N ASP A 27 -18.50 -8.46 -5.48
CA ASP A 27 -19.21 -8.95 -6.66
C ASP A 27 -19.09 -10.47 -6.85
N LEU A 28 -17.91 -11.05 -6.61
CA LEU A 28 -17.69 -12.49 -6.72
C LEU A 28 -18.47 -13.26 -5.65
N ILE A 29 -18.34 -12.90 -4.38
CA ILE A 29 -19.06 -13.53 -3.27
C ILE A 29 -20.57 -13.30 -3.45
N GLY A 30 -20.98 -12.09 -3.81
CA GLY A 30 -22.36 -11.78 -4.13
C GLY A 30 -22.90 -12.69 -5.23
N ARG A 31 -22.14 -12.89 -6.31
CA ARG A 31 -22.52 -13.78 -7.41
C ARG A 31 -22.63 -15.25 -6.99
N LEU A 32 -21.69 -15.74 -6.19
CA LEU A 32 -21.67 -17.14 -5.72
C LEU A 32 -22.77 -17.45 -4.70
N THR A 33 -23.15 -16.46 -3.90
CA THR A 33 -24.19 -16.59 -2.85
C THR A 33 -25.56 -16.09 -3.30
N ASP A 34 -25.68 -15.63 -4.54
CA ASP A 34 -26.83 -14.89 -5.10
C ASP A 34 -27.31 -13.71 -4.21
N ASN A 35 -26.39 -13.08 -3.48
CA ASN A 35 -26.68 -11.97 -2.58
C ASN A 35 -26.63 -10.62 -3.33
N ASN A 36 -27.80 -10.07 -3.62
CA ASN A 36 -27.94 -8.79 -4.33
C ASN A 36 -27.32 -7.60 -3.58
N ALA A 37 -27.28 -7.61 -2.24
CA ALA A 37 -26.69 -6.53 -1.46
C ALA A 37 -25.16 -6.49 -1.62
N LEU A 38 -24.50 -7.66 -1.62
CA LEU A 38 -23.05 -7.74 -1.88
C LEU A 38 -22.70 -7.32 -3.31
N MET A 39 -23.50 -7.73 -4.29
CA MET A 39 -23.34 -7.26 -5.66
C MET A 39 -23.52 -5.74 -5.75
N GLU A 40 -24.49 -5.17 -5.04
CA GLU A 40 -24.68 -3.71 -5.02
C GLU A 40 -23.49 -2.98 -4.39
N VAL A 41 -22.91 -3.52 -3.31
CA VAL A 41 -21.66 -3.00 -2.73
C VAL A 41 -20.53 -3.02 -3.76
N GLY A 42 -20.32 -4.14 -4.46
CA GLY A 42 -19.31 -4.24 -5.53
C GLY A 42 -19.54 -3.21 -6.64
N ARG A 43 -20.81 -3.02 -7.05
CA ARG A 43 -21.23 -2.02 -8.04
C ARG A 43 -20.89 -0.59 -7.62
N GLN A 44 -21.11 -0.24 -6.37
CA GLN A 44 -20.87 1.10 -5.82
C GLN A 44 -19.38 1.34 -5.56
N LEU A 45 -18.63 0.33 -5.13
CA LEU A 45 -17.20 0.44 -4.86
C LEU A 45 -16.35 0.52 -6.12
N MET A 46 -16.72 -0.17 -7.21
CA MET A 46 -15.93 -0.20 -8.45
C MET A 46 -15.57 1.20 -9.01
N PRO A 47 -16.49 2.17 -9.14
CA PRO A 47 -16.13 3.53 -9.58
C PRO A 47 -15.23 4.26 -8.57
N VAL A 48 -15.40 4.04 -7.26
CA VAL A 48 -14.53 4.62 -6.22
C VAL A 48 -13.13 4.02 -6.32
N ALA A 49 -13.02 2.72 -6.56
CA ALA A 49 -11.76 2.04 -6.82
C ALA A 49 -11.07 2.63 -8.06
N ALA A 50 -11.77 2.78 -9.19
CA ALA A 50 -11.20 3.39 -10.40
C ALA A 50 -10.74 4.84 -10.17
N ALA A 51 -11.52 5.65 -9.44
CA ALA A 51 -11.13 7.00 -9.08
C ALA A 51 -9.86 7.03 -8.20
N SER A 52 -9.73 6.08 -7.27
CA SER A 52 -8.52 5.96 -6.44
C SER A 52 -7.29 5.52 -7.25
N VAL A 53 -7.44 4.66 -8.26
CA VAL A 53 -6.35 4.32 -9.19
C VAL A 53 -5.92 5.56 -9.96
N ALA A 54 -6.87 6.37 -10.45
CA ALA A 54 -6.57 7.60 -11.16
C ALA A 54 -5.82 8.61 -10.28
N ALA A 55 -6.33 8.89 -9.08
CA ALA A 55 -5.71 9.82 -8.14
C ALA A 55 -4.29 9.37 -7.74
N THR A 56 -4.13 8.08 -7.43
CA THR A 56 -2.82 7.49 -7.10
C THR A 56 -1.87 7.53 -8.29
N GLY A 57 -2.37 7.27 -9.49
CA GLY A 57 -1.60 7.34 -10.73
C GLY A 57 -1.09 8.76 -11.00
N ILE A 58 -1.93 9.78 -10.84
CA ILE A 58 -1.52 11.20 -10.97
C ILE A 58 -0.43 11.55 -9.96
N ALA A 59 -0.61 11.17 -8.69
CA ALA A 59 0.41 11.40 -7.67
C ALA A 59 1.72 10.68 -8.01
N GLY A 60 1.66 9.44 -8.52
CA GLY A 60 2.83 8.69 -8.96
C GLY A 60 3.52 9.29 -10.19
N PHE A 61 2.74 9.87 -11.10
CA PHE A 61 3.26 10.64 -12.23
C PHE A 61 4.02 11.90 -11.79
N ALA A 62 3.48 12.64 -10.82
CA ALA A 62 4.20 13.78 -10.25
C ALA A 62 5.45 13.34 -9.47
N ALA A 63 5.36 12.26 -8.69
CA ALA A 63 6.45 11.76 -7.87
C ALA A 63 7.65 11.29 -8.69
N GLN A 64 7.45 10.72 -9.88
CA GLN A 64 8.55 10.17 -10.68
C GLN A 64 9.57 11.23 -11.12
N GLU A 65 9.14 12.48 -11.29
CA GLU A 65 10.02 13.61 -11.64
C GLU A 65 10.88 14.07 -10.45
N ALA A 66 10.48 13.72 -9.22
CA ALA A 66 11.17 14.12 -8.00
C ALA A 66 12.15 13.04 -7.48
N VAL A 67 12.23 11.87 -8.12
CA VAL A 67 13.07 10.75 -7.66
C VAL A 67 14.21 10.45 -8.64
N ARG A 68 15.35 10.02 -8.10
CA ARG A 68 16.48 9.53 -8.90
C ARG A 68 16.41 8.02 -8.99
N THR A 69 16.54 7.49 -10.19
CA THR A 69 16.63 6.05 -10.46
C THR A 69 17.83 5.76 -11.38
N ARG A 70 18.43 4.58 -11.23
CA ARG A 70 19.53 4.05 -12.04
C ARG A 70 19.37 2.54 -12.28
N ASP A 71 19.83 2.08 -13.43
CA ASP A 71 19.89 0.67 -13.81
C ASP A 71 18.56 -0.07 -13.50
N VAL A 72 18.63 -1.11 -12.66
CA VAL A 72 17.50 -1.95 -12.26
C VAL A 72 16.34 -1.14 -11.66
N SER A 73 16.60 -0.07 -10.91
CA SER A 73 15.54 0.74 -10.29
C SER A 73 14.76 1.56 -11.32
N HIS A 74 15.40 1.96 -12.43
CA HIS A 74 14.73 2.64 -13.53
C HIS A 74 13.81 1.68 -14.29
N ASP A 75 14.27 0.46 -14.56
CA ASP A 75 13.44 -0.57 -15.23
C ASP A 75 12.22 -0.96 -14.41
N LEU A 76 12.38 -1.05 -13.08
CA LEU A 76 11.26 -1.27 -12.16
C LEU A 76 10.26 -0.10 -12.21
N LEU A 77 10.73 1.14 -12.24
CA LEU A 77 9.89 2.34 -12.34
C LEU A 77 9.08 2.35 -13.64
N VAL A 78 9.74 2.10 -14.78
CA VAL A 78 9.08 2.05 -16.09
C VAL A 78 8.04 0.93 -16.13
N THR A 79 8.38 -0.25 -15.62
CA THR A 79 7.46 -1.40 -15.55
C THR A 79 6.25 -1.08 -14.68
N HIS A 80 6.47 -0.60 -13.45
CA HIS A 80 5.42 -0.22 -12.51
C HIS A 80 4.47 0.83 -13.11
N ARG A 81 5.03 1.89 -13.70
CA ARG A 81 4.25 2.94 -14.38
C ARG A 81 3.39 2.37 -15.50
N THR A 82 3.98 1.53 -16.34
CA THR A 82 3.28 0.94 -17.51
C THR A 82 2.12 0.05 -17.08
N LEU A 83 2.34 -0.79 -16.07
CA LEU A 83 1.30 -1.63 -15.48
C LEU A 83 0.17 -0.78 -14.87
N ASN A 84 0.49 0.34 -14.22
CA ASN A 84 -0.52 1.22 -13.63
C ASN A 84 -1.34 1.99 -14.66
N ILE A 85 -0.77 2.35 -15.82
CA ILE A 85 -1.55 2.92 -16.94
C ILE A 85 -2.55 1.89 -17.45
N GLY A 86 -2.11 0.64 -17.64
CA GLY A 86 -2.99 -0.47 -18.01
C GLY A 86 -4.08 -0.74 -16.97
N LEU A 87 -3.71 -0.73 -15.69
CA LEU A 87 -4.64 -0.89 -14.57
C LEU A 87 -5.69 0.24 -14.53
N LEU A 88 -5.29 1.48 -14.79
CA LEU A 88 -6.21 2.61 -14.89
C LEU A 88 -7.24 2.36 -15.99
N ALA A 89 -6.78 2.06 -17.22
CA ALA A 89 -7.67 1.76 -18.33
C ALA A 89 -8.63 0.60 -18.03
N LEU A 90 -8.11 -0.49 -17.45
CA LEU A 90 -8.89 -1.64 -17.02
C LEU A 90 -9.94 -1.25 -15.97
N SER A 91 -9.56 -0.52 -14.93
CA SER A 91 -10.45 -0.12 -13.83
C SER A 91 -11.60 0.78 -14.31
N VAL A 92 -11.32 1.71 -15.23
CA VAL A 92 -12.35 2.55 -15.86
C VAL A 92 -13.29 1.70 -16.71
N GLY A 93 -12.76 0.76 -17.48
CA GLY A 93 -13.56 -0.19 -18.25
C GLY A 93 -14.47 -1.05 -17.37
N LEU A 94 -13.94 -1.58 -16.26
CA LEU A 94 -14.70 -2.35 -15.27
C LEU A 94 -15.80 -1.48 -14.63
N ALA A 95 -15.51 -0.25 -14.23
CA ALA A 95 -16.51 0.67 -13.69
C ALA A 95 -17.62 0.97 -14.70
N ALA A 96 -17.28 1.21 -15.96
CA ALA A 96 -18.25 1.48 -17.02
C ALA A 96 -19.16 0.27 -17.30
N VAL A 97 -18.59 -0.94 -17.40
CA VAL A 97 -19.35 -2.19 -17.58
C VAL A 97 -20.25 -2.43 -16.38
N ARG A 98 -19.72 -2.23 -15.16
CA ARG A 98 -20.44 -2.52 -13.92
C ARG A 98 -21.58 -1.54 -13.66
N ALA A 99 -21.43 -0.27 -14.03
CA ALA A 99 -22.48 0.74 -13.92
C ALA A 99 -23.73 0.40 -14.75
N ARG A 100 -23.55 -0.29 -15.88
CA ARG A 100 -24.64 -0.69 -16.80
C ARG A 100 -25.23 -2.06 -16.49
N SER A 101 -24.57 -2.85 -15.64
CA SER A 101 -24.95 -4.24 -15.36
C SER A 101 -25.52 -4.35 -13.96
N ARG A 102 -26.69 -4.98 -13.79
CA ARG A 102 -27.21 -5.26 -12.44
C ARG A 102 -26.44 -6.39 -11.76
N ARG A 103 -26.09 -7.43 -12.52
CA ARG A 103 -25.32 -8.59 -12.06
C ARG A 103 -23.97 -8.65 -12.76
N PRO A 104 -22.87 -8.97 -12.04
CA PRO A 104 -21.55 -9.10 -12.63
C PRO A 104 -21.50 -10.35 -13.55
N SER A 105 -20.99 -10.17 -14.77
CA SER A 105 -20.77 -11.27 -15.72
C SER A 105 -19.48 -12.04 -15.41
N ALA A 106 -19.35 -13.26 -15.93
CA ALA A 106 -18.11 -14.04 -15.77
C ALA A 106 -16.89 -13.31 -16.35
N GLY A 107 -17.03 -12.68 -17.53
CA GLY A 107 -15.95 -11.89 -18.14
C GLY A 107 -15.54 -10.68 -17.30
N TYR A 108 -16.51 -10.00 -16.68
CA TYR A 108 -16.24 -8.91 -15.73
C TYR A 108 -15.47 -9.42 -14.50
N LEU A 109 -15.89 -10.54 -13.91
CA LEU A 109 -15.23 -11.10 -12.74
C LEU A 109 -13.80 -11.56 -13.05
N LEU A 110 -13.58 -12.21 -14.20
CA LEU A 110 -12.24 -12.60 -14.65
C LEU A 110 -11.33 -11.38 -14.85
N ALA A 111 -11.82 -10.35 -15.54
CA ALA A 111 -11.08 -9.10 -15.73
C ALA A 111 -10.83 -8.36 -14.41
N GLY A 112 -11.78 -8.39 -13.47
CA GLY A 112 -11.65 -7.85 -12.12
C GLY A 112 -10.58 -8.57 -11.30
N LEU A 113 -10.56 -9.91 -11.32
CA LEU A 113 -9.53 -10.71 -10.64
C LEU A 113 -8.14 -10.46 -11.25
N ALA A 114 -8.05 -10.33 -12.58
CA ALA A 114 -6.81 -9.94 -13.25
C ALA A 114 -6.36 -8.54 -12.80
N GLY A 115 -7.28 -7.58 -12.69
CA GLY A 115 -7.00 -6.25 -12.15
C GLY A 115 -6.53 -6.27 -10.69
N ALA A 116 -7.14 -7.13 -9.85
CA ALA A 116 -6.74 -7.31 -8.46
C ALA A 116 -5.32 -7.91 -8.33
N ALA A 117 -4.99 -8.88 -9.18
CA ALA A 117 -3.64 -9.42 -9.27
C ALA A 117 -2.64 -8.37 -9.77
N LEU A 118 -3.02 -7.59 -10.79
CA LEU A 118 -2.20 -6.55 -11.38
C LEU A 118 -1.86 -5.42 -10.39
N VAL A 119 -2.85 -4.92 -9.63
CA VAL A 119 -2.60 -3.88 -8.62
C VAL A 119 -1.71 -4.39 -7.49
N THR A 120 -1.87 -5.66 -7.09
CA THR A 120 -1.03 -6.30 -6.07
C THR A 120 0.42 -6.43 -6.56
N TYR A 121 0.61 -6.94 -7.77
CA TYR A 121 1.94 -7.08 -8.36
C TYR A 121 2.61 -5.72 -8.59
N SER A 122 1.85 -4.72 -9.04
CA SER A 122 2.34 -3.35 -9.17
C SER A 122 2.78 -2.78 -7.82
N GLY A 123 1.98 -2.98 -6.76
CA GLY A 123 2.35 -2.61 -5.39
C GLY A 123 3.63 -3.28 -4.90
N TYR A 124 3.85 -4.56 -5.24
CA TYR A 124 5.11 -5.25 -4.97
C TYR A 124 6.31 -4.60 -5.67
N LEU A 125 6.18 -4.21 -6.94
CA LEU A 125 7.24 -3.48 -7.66
C LEU A 125 7.52 -2.12 -7.01
N GLY A 126 6.48 -1.38 -6.62
CA GLY A 126 6.58 -0.13 -5.88
C GLY A 126 7.36 -0.29 -4.56
N GLY A 127 6.99 -1.31 -3.77
CA GLY A 127 7.69 -1.65 -2.54
C GLY A 127 9.15 -2.02 -2.79
N ARG A 128 9.45 -2.80 -3.84
CA ARG A 128 10.85 -3.12 -4.20
C ARG A 128 11.67 -1.88 -4.56
N MET A 129 11.09 -0.92 -5.27
CA MET A 129 11.80 0.33 -5.58
C MET A 129 12.19 1.08 -4.30
N VAL A 130 11.26 1.19 -3.35
CA VAL A 130 11.52 1.89 -2.07
C VAL A 130 12.48 1.09 -1.19
N TYR A 131 12.16 -0.16 -0.88
CA TYR A 131 12.86 -0.93 0.15
C TYR A 131 14.17 -1.58 -0.32
N ALA A 132 14.28 -1.97 -1.60
CA ALA A 132 15.49 -2.61 -2.12
C ALA A 132 16.43 -1.64 -2.84
N HIS A 133 15.91 -0.50 -3.30
CA HIS A 133 16.67 0.45 -4.11
C HIS A 133 16.61 1.90 -3.62
N GLY A 134 15.95 2.18 -2.49
CA GLY A 134 15.94 3.52 -1.88
C GLY A 134 15.26 4.59 -2.74
N VAL A 135 14.37 4.21 -3.66
CA VAL A 135 13.71 5.18 -4.55
C VAL A 135 12.73 6.02 -3.74
N GLY A 136 12.97 7.34 -3.71
CA GLY A 136 12.08 8.30 -3.03
C GLY A 136 12.22 8.35 -1.51
N VAL A 137 13.27 7.73 -0.95
CA VAL A 137 13.61 7.78 0.49
C VAL A 137 15.10 8.04 0.66
N ASP A 138 15.46 8.76 1.71
CA ASP A 138 16.86 8.82 2.14
C ASP A 138 17.23 7.48 2.81
N PRO A 139 18.45 6.96 2.59
CA PRO A 139 18.94 5.79 3.31
C PRO A 139 18.84 6.05 4.81
N ALA A 140 17.97 5.32 5.49
CA ALA A 140 17.99 5.28 6.95
C ALA A 140 18.92 4.15 7.36
N ASP A 141 20.00 4.46 8.09
CA ASP A 141 20.90 3.47 8.72
C ASP A 141 20.20 2.59 9.78
N GLY A 142 18.87 2.66 9.88
CA GLY A 142 18.05 2.03 10.91
C GLY A 142 17.58 0.60 10.59
N VAL A 143 17.93 0.02 9.45
CA VAL A 143 17.62 -1.39 9.16
C VAL A 143 18.80 -2.26 9.60
N GLU A 144 18.69 -2.88 10.78
CA GLU A 144 19.64 -3.91 11.21
C GLU A 144 19.48 -5.17 10.34
N HIS A 145 20.28 -5.30 9.28
CA HIS A 145 20.18 -6.40 8.32
C HIS A 145 20.36 -7.80 8.95
N GLU A 146 21.01 -7.92 10.10
CA GLU A 146 21.08 -9.18 10.86
C GLU A 146 19.73 -9.60 11.47
N ARG A 147 18.83 -8.64 11.74
CA ARG A 147 17.52 -8.88 12.39
C ARG A 147 16.34 -8.74 11.44
N ALA A 148 16.54 -8.37 10.17
CA ALA A 148 15.50 -8.30 9.16
C ALA A 148 15.39 -9.66 8.44
N PRO A 149 14.45 -10.55 8.81
CA PRO A 149 14.38 -11.89 8.24
C PRO A 149 14.05 -11.82 6.74
N GLU A 150 14.88 -12.47 5.92
CA GLU A 150 14.50 -12.77 4.54
C GLU A 150 13.30 -13.71 4.54
N MET A 151 12.21 -13.31 3.86
CA MET A 151 11.02 -14.16 3.74
C MET A 151 11.35 -15.36 2.84
N PRO A 152 11.39 -16.60 3.39
CA PRO A 152 11.74 -17.77 2.60
C PRO A 152 10.63 -18.02 1.57
N ARG A 153 10.99 -18.01 0.28
CA ARG A 153 10.04 -18.15 -0.85
C ARG A 153 9.10 -19.37 -0.73
N ASN A 154 9.50 -20.43 0.00
CA ASN A 154 8.77 -21.70 0.09
C ASN A 154 8.51 -22.18 1.54
N GLY A 155 8.34 -21.29 2.53
CA GLY A 155 8.36 -21.68 3.94
C GLY A 155 7.32 -21.03 4.86
N PHE A 156 6.01 -21.15 4.58
CA PHE A 156 4.94 -20.54 5.40
C PHE A 156 5.07 -20.83 6.91
N ARG A 157 5.39 -22.08 7.29
CA ARG A 157 5.59 -22.46 8.71
C ARG A 157 6.79 -21.77 9.36
N ARG A 158 7.87 -21.52 8.62
CA ARG A 158 9.05 -20.79 9.13
C ARG A 158 8.71 -19.31 9.27
N ALA A 159 8.08 -18.71 8.26
CA ALA A 159 7.60 -17.34 8.32
C ALA A 159 6.66 -17.11 9.51
N ALA A 160 5.72 -18.02 9.76
CA ALA A 160 4.79 -17.95 10.88
C ALA A 160 5.49 -18.02 12.25
N ARG A 161 6.51 -18.87 12.40
CA ARG A 161 7.32 -18.94 13.65
C ARG A 161 8.12 -17.66 13.86
N THR A 162 8.83 -17.18 12.84
CA THR A 162 9.59 -15.93 12.92
C THR A 162 8.69 -14.75 13.28
N ALA A 163 7.47 -14.69 12.72
CA ALA A 163 6.49 -13.66 13.09
C ALA A 163 6.08 -13.77 14.57
N ALA A 164 5.81 -14.98 15.07
CA ALA A 164 5.44 -15.19 16.47
C ALA A 164 6.57 -14.80 17.44
N ASP A 165 7.81 -15.19 17.13
CA ASP A 165 8.99 -14.85 17.93
C ASP A 165 9.22 -13.33 17.98
N ASN A 166 9.11 -12.65 16.84
CA ASN A 166 9.24 -11.20 16.74
C ASN A 166 8.14 -10.47 17.53
N VAL A 167 6.89 -10.96 17.51
CA VAL A 167 5.81 -10.41 18.32
C VAL A 167 6.11 -10.57 19.81
N GLY A 168 6.58 -11.74 20.23
CA GLY A 168 6.99 -11.98 21.61
C GLY A 168 8.08 -11.03 22.09
N GLN A 169 9.09 -10.78 21.25
CA GLN A 169 10.15 -9.82 21.53
C GLN A 169 9.62 -8.37 21.58
N ALA A 170 8.80 -7.96 20.61
CA ALA A 170 8.21 -6.63 20.58
C ALA A 170 7.37 -6.34 21.84
N LEU A 171 6.58 -7.30 22.32
CA LEU A 171 5.80 -7.14 23.55
C LEU A 171 6.68 -6.90 24.79
N ARG A 172 7.84 -7.57 24.88
CA ARG A 172 8.80 -7.35 25.98
C ARG A 172 9.43 -5.95 25.91
N HIS A 173 9.82 -5.50 24.71
CA HIS A 173 10.36 -4.15 24.51
C HIS A 173 9.33 -3.08 24.88
N THR A 174 8.08 -3.21 24.44
CA THR A 174 6.99 -2.30 24.81
C THR A 174 6.74 -2.27 26.32
N ALA A 175 6.82 -3.42 27.00
CA ALA A 175 6.67 -3.48 28.46
C ALA A 175 7.81 -2.73 29.17
N HIS A 176 9.05 -2.86 28.67
CA HIS A 176 10.20 -2.09 29.16
C HIS A 176 10.04 -0.58 28.91
N ASP A 177 9.70 -0.17 27.69
CA ASP A 177 9.51 1.25 27.35
C ASP A 177 8.38 1.90 28.18
N THR A 178 7.31 1.13 28.45
CA THR A 178 6.20 1.57 29.31
C THR A 178 6.62 1.67 30.77
N ALA A 179 7.39 0.71 31.28
CA ALA A 179 7.94 0.75 32.64
C ALA A 179 8.92 1.92 32.83
N GLU A 180 9.61 2.34 31.77
CA GLU A 180 10.48 3.53 31.73
C GLU A 180 9.70 4.85 31.52
N GLY A 181 8.37 4.80 31.42
CA GLY A 181 7.51 6.00 31.28
C GLY A 181 7.53 6.64 29.89
N LYS A 182 8.10 5.98 28.87
CA LYS A 182 8.20 6.47 27.48
C LYS A 182 6.93 6.22 26.67
N ILE A 183 5.78 6.64 27.20
CA ILE A 183 4.47 6.38 26.58
C ILE A 183 4.21 7.34 25.40
N THR A 184 4.73 8.58 25.48
CA THR A 184 4.52 9.63 24.47
C THR A 184 5.75 10.54 24.28
N PRO A 185 6.92 9.98 23.90
CA PRO A 185 8.20 10.71 23.89
C PRO A 185 8.17 11.95 22.98
N ARG A 186 7.48 11.89 21.84
CA ARG A 186 7.30 13.03 20.91
C ARG A 186 6.63 14.25 21.53
N PHE A 187 5.82 14.07 22.57
CA PHE A 187 5.13 15.18 23.25
C PHE A 187 5.90 15.66 24.49
N GLN A 188 6.68 14.78 25.13
CA GLN A 188 7.54 15.10 26.26
C GLN A 188 8.71 16.03 25.87
N GLU A 189 9.31 15.81 24.70
CA GLU A 189 10.44 16.60 24.19
C GLU A 189 10.07 18.06 23.86
N ARG A 190 8.78 18.33 23.61
CA ARG A 190 8.23 19.68 23.39
C ARG A 190 7.98 20.47 24.67
N ALA A 191 7.90 19.80 25.82
CA ALA A 191 7.69 20.44 27.11
C ALA A 191 9.00 20.93 27.74
N SER A 192 10.10 20.20 27.56
CA SER A 192 11.43 20.59 28.05
C SER A 192 12.01 21.79 27.29
N THR A 193 11.82 21.85 25.97
CA THR A 193 12.28 22.96 25.12
C THR A 193 11.53 24.28 25.32
N ARG A 194 10.40 24.29 26.04
CA ARG A 194 9.63 25.50 26.35
C ARG A 194 9.99 26.11 27.72
N SER A 195 10.95 25.52 28.44
CA SER A 195 11.28 25.89 29.83
C SER A 195 12.64 26.57 30.02
N GLU A 196 13.39 26.89 28.95
CA GLU A 196 14.54 27.80 29.06
C GLU A 196 14.05 29.26 29.04
N PRO A 197 14.14 30.00 30.16
CA PRO A 197 13.99 31.45 30.10
C PRO A 197 15.17 32.03 29.31
N ALA A 198 14.86 32.95 28.40
CA ALA A 198 15.86 33.80 27.76
C ALA A 198 16.70 34.48 28.85
N ALA A 199 17.94 34.02 29.01
CA ALA A 199 18.90 34.66 29.87
C ALA A 199 19.43 35.91 29.16
N GLY A 200 19.06 37.06 29.70
CA GLY A 200 19.82 38.32 29.79
C GLY A 200 20.51 38.85 28.55
#